data_AF-A0A2N0M3B2-F1
#
_entry.id   AF-A0A2N0M3B2-F1
#
_cell.length_a   1.000
_cell.length_b   1.000
_cell.length_c   1.000
_cell.angle_alpha   90.00
_cell.angle_beta   90.00
_cell.angle_gamma   90.00
#
_symmetry.space_group_name_H-M   'P 1'
#
loop_
_entity.id
_entity.type
_entity.pdbx_description
1 polymer ?
#
loop_
_entity_poly.entity_id
_entity_poly.type
_entity_poly.pdbx_seq_one_letter_code
_entity_poly.pdbx_strand_id
1 'polypeptide(L)'
;MNKVRDILRSSKGFTLIELLVSVGILSVVVAIFGTGMFQVLSIQRFWTDDVNAVREVRHAGSWFAGDALNATDVFDDGGVTRLTCAPDPSVEQITLTWTDTAGAAHNVVYSVIGDELQRDLDSNGTPLVMATRVVANSISFTLCGNTLRLNIDVLGDRNTTDSLDLITYVRKLS
;
A
#
# COMPACT_ATOMS: atom_id res chain seq x y z
N MET A 1 49.14 13.83 -32.56
CA MET A 1 49.72 14.07 -31.21
C MET A 1 50.05 15.55 -30.90
N ASN A 2 50.12 16.45 -31.90
CA ASN A 2 50.55 17.85 -31.65
C ASN A 2 49.52 18.73 -30.93
N LYS A 3 48.22 18.49 -31.08
CA LYS A 3 47.16 19.27 -30.40
C LYS A 3 47.21 19.18 -28.87
N VAL A 4 47.59 18.02 -28.31
CA VAL A 4 47.71 17.84 -26.85
C VAL A 4 48.90 18.63 -26.30
N ARG A 5 49.98 18.74 -27.09
CA ARG A 5 51.20 19.45 -26.69
C ARG A 5 51.01 20.97 -26.68
N ASP A 6 50.16 21.50 -27.55
CA ASP A 6 49.84 22.94 -27.58
C ASP A 6 48.87 23.34 -26.45
N ILE A 7 47.96 22.45 -26.05
CA ILE A 7 47.08 22.64 -24.88
C ILE A 7 47.91 22.71 -23.59
N LEU A 8 48.93 21.84 -23.44
CA LEU A 8 49.83 21.83 -22.28
C LEU A 8 50.88 22.94 -22.27
N ARG A 9 51.12 23.63 -23.40
CA ARG A 9 52.04 24.78 -23.50
C ARG A 9 51.35 26.14 -23.36
N SER A 10 50.02 26.17 -23.49
CA SER A 10 49.20 27.37 -23.29
C SER A 10 48.78 27.60 -21.83
N SER A 11 49.26 26.78 -20.90
CA SER A 11 49.11 26.97 -19.45
C SER A 11 50.08 28.05 -18.96
N LYS A 12 49.78 29.31 -19.27
CA LYS A 12 50.44 30.47 -18.67
C LYS A 12 50.11 30.50 -17.17
N GLY A 13 51.00 29.93 -16.35
CA GLY A 13 51.09 30.15 -14.89
C GLY A 13 49.83 29.83 -14.10
N PHE A 14 49.73 28.59 -13.61
CA PHE A 14 48.73 28.18 -12.64
C PHE A 14 48.96 28.95 -11.32
N THR A 15 48.26 30.05 -11.13
CA THR A 15 48.39 30.85 -9.90
C THR A 15 47.51 30.25 -8.80
N LEU A 16 47.99 30.25 -7.55
CA LEU A 16 47.23 29.72 -6.40
C LEU A 16 45.86 30.41 -6.24
N ILE A 17 45.77 31.69 -6.62
CA ILE A 17 44.52 32.45 -6.60
C ILE A 17 43.49 31.93 -7.61
N GLU A 18 43.92 31.50 -8.79
CA GLU A 18 43.03 30.98 -9.83
C GLU A 18 42.44 29.61 -9.45
N LEU A 19 43.24 28.77 -8.77
CA LEU A 19 42.72 27.53 -8.17
C LEU A 19 41.73 27.81 -7.03
N LEU A 20 42.03 28.77 -6.15
CA LEU A 20 41.11 29.16 -5.08
C LEU A 20 39.77 29.69 -5.61
N VAL A 21 39.81 30.53 -6.65
CA VAL A 21 38.61 31.05 -7.30
C VAL A 21 37.83 29.91 -7.98
N SER A 22 38.52 28.99 -8.66
CA SER A 22 37.87 27.86 -9.34
C SER A 22 37.20 26.89 -8.35
N VAL A 23 37.88 26.54 -7.25
CA VAL A 23 37.32 25.68 -6.19
C VAL A 23 36.18 26.38 -5.45
N GLY A 24 36.28 27.69 -5.22
CA GLY A 24 35.22 28.49 -4.63
C GLY A 24 33.95 28.54 -5.49
N ILE A 25 34.10 28.72 -6.81
CA ILE A 25 32.96 28.66 -7.73
C ILE A 25 32.37 27.24 -7.77
N LEU A 26 33.21 26.21 -7.83
CA LEU A 26 32.76 24.82 -7.88
C LEU A 26 31.98 24.42 -6.62
N SER A 27 32.43 24.82 -5.42
CA SER A 27 31.74 24.48 -4.17
C SER A 27 30.36 25.11 -4.06
N VAL A 28 30.21 26.36 -4.53
CA VAL A 28 28.90 27.05 -4.59
C VAL A 28 27.96 26.33 -5.56
N VAL A 29 28.45 25.96 -6.73
CA VAL A 29 27.67 25.20 -7.73
C VAL A 29 27.22 23.86 -7.13
N VAL A 30 28.14 23.09 -6.55
CA VAL A 30 27.82 21.79 -5.94
C VAL A 30 26.82 21.94 -4.77
N ALA A 31 26.90 23.00 -3.97
CA ALA A 31 25.94 23.24 -2.89
C ALA A 31 24.52 23.53 -3.42
N ILE A 32 24.40 24.34 -4.49
CA ILE A 32 23.12 24.68 -5.12
C ILE A 32 22.51 23.44 -5.79
N PHE A 33 23.29 22.69 -6.56
CA PHE A 33 22.80 21.50 -7.25
C PHE A 33 22.57 20.32 -6.30
N GLY A 34 23.41 20.18 -5.27
CA GLY A 34 23.29 19.12 -4.27
C GLY A 34 21.98 19.22 -3.50
N THR A 35 21.61 20.43 -3.06
CA THR A 35 20.32 20.66 -2.36
C THR A 35 19.11 20.37 -3.25
N GLY A 36 19.16 20.74 -4.54
CA GLY A 36 18.11 20.41 -5.50
C GLY A 36 17.95 18.90 -5.73
N MET A 37 19.04 18.14 -5.77
CA MET A 37 18.99 16.68 -5.92
C MET A 37 18.31 16.00 -4.73
N PHE A 38 18.60 16.44 -3.51
CA PHE A 38 17.95 15.91 -2.30
C PHE A 38 16.45 16.21 -2.27
N GLN A 39 16.02 17.36 -2.81
CA GLN A 39 14.60 17.70 -2.92
C GLN A 39 13.87 16.82 -3.95
N VAL A 40 14.48 16.51 -5.09
CA VAL A 40 13.86 15.64 -6.10
C VAL A 40 13.72 14.20 -5.57
N LEU A 41 14.73 13.69 -4.88
CA LEU A 41 14.71 12.34 -4.31
C LEU A 41 13.67 12.19 -3.17
N SER A 42 13.44 13.22 -2.37
CA SER A 42 12.41 13.19 -1.33
C SER A 42 10.99 13.22 -1.91
N ILE A 43 10.78 13.99 -2.98
CA ILE A 43 9.50 14.04 -3.72
C ILE A 43 9.16 12.68 -4.33
N GLN A 44 10.14 11.96 -4.91
CA GLN A 44 9.88 10.67 -5.54
C GLN A 44 9.46 9.57 -4.55
N ARG A 45 10.06 9.52 -3.36
CA ARG A 45 9.68 8.54 -2.31
C ARG A 45 8.28 8.83 -1.77
N PHE A 46 7.97 10.10 -1.59
CA PHE A 46 6.67 10.57 -1.11
C PHE A 46 5.49 10.11 -1.97
N TRP A 47 5.55 10.35 -3.29
CA TRP A 47 4.48 9.92 -4.19
C TRP A 47 4.39 8.40 -4.29
N THR A 48 5.49 7.70 -4.02
CA THR A 48 5.53 6.24 -4.09
C THR A 48 4.78 5.62 -2.90
N ASP A 49 4.99 6.10 -1.68
CA ASP A 49 4.41 5.50 -0.47
C ASP A 49 2.88 5.67 -0.40
N ASP A 50 2.38 6.87 -0.74
CA ASP A 50 0.94 7.17 -0.77
C ASP A 50 0.20 6.37 -1.86
N VAL A 51 0.76 6.38 -3.07
CA VAL A 51 0.21 5.60 -4.19
C VAL A 51 0.23 4.10 -3.89
N ASN A 52 1.24 3.61 -3.17
CA ASN A 52 1.30 2.20 -2.77
C ASN A 52 0.20 1.84 -1.76
N ALA A 53 0.01 2.62 -0.69
CA ALA A 53 -1.02 2.34 0.32
C ALA A 53 -2.43 2.30 -0.31
N VAL A 54 -2.77 3.27 -1.15
CA VAL A 54 -4.05 3.31 -1.86
C VAL A 54 -4.19 2.14 -2.84
N ARG A 55 -3.11 1.80 -3.55
CA ARG A 55 -3.11 0.68 -4.51
C ARG A 55 -3.30 -0.66 -3.81
N GLU A 56 -2.64 -0.87 -2.68
CA GLU A 56 -2.74 -2.08 -1.87
C GLU A 56 -4.18 -2.30 -1.39
N VAL A 57 -4.81 -1.28 -0.83
CA VAL A 57 -6.21 -1.35 -0.36
C VAL A 57 -7.19 -1.61 -1.50
N ARG A 58 -7.00 -0.97 -2.66
CA ARG A 58 -7.84 -1.24 -3.85
C ARG A 58 -7.66 -2.66 -4.36
N HIS A 59 -6.42 -3.15 -4.37
CA HIS A 59 -6.14 -4.54 -4.74
C HIS A 59 -6.79 -5.51 -3.74
N ALA A 60 -6.66 -5.24 -2.43
CA ALA A 60 -7.33 -5.99 -1.37
C ALA A 60 -8.86 -6.02 -1.57
N GLY A 61 -9.47 -4.88 -1.89
CA GLY A 61 -10.89 -4.78 -2.22
C GLY A 61 -11.30 -5.63 -3.42
N SER A 62 -10.44 -5.73 -4.45
CA SER A 62 -10.72 -6.58 -5.62
C SER A 62 -10.74 -8.07 -5.28
N TRP A 63 -9.81 -8.53 -4.43
CA TRP A 63 -9.79 -9.89 -3.91
C TRP A 63 -10.99 -10.17 -3.00
N PHE A 64 -11.29 -9.23 -2.10
CA PHE A 64 -12.45 -9.30 -1.22
C PHE A 64 -13.76 -9.45 -1.98
N ALA A 65 -13.95 -8.64 -3.04
CA ALA A 65 -15.12 -8.74 -3.89
C ALA A 65 -15.18 -10.09 -4.62
N GLY A 66 -14.06 -10.61 -5.11
CA GLY A 66 -13.98 -11.92 -5.76
C GLY A 66 -14.35 -13.07 -4.82
N ASP A 67 -13.86 -13.04 -3.58
CA ASP A 67 -14.19 -14.03 -2.57
C ASP A 67 -15.66 -13.94 -2.15
N ALA A 68 -16.17 -12.72 -1.96
CA ALA A 68 -17.58 -12.49 -1.62
C ALA A 68 -18.53 -13.08 -2.67
N LEU A 69 -18.23 -12.91 -3.96
CA LEU A 69 -19.08 -13.45 -5.04
C LEU A 69 -19.13 -14.99 -5.07
N ASN A 70 -18.16 -15.66 -4.46
CA ASN A 70 -18.16 -17.12 -4.29
C ASN A 70 -18.76 -17.54 -2.96
N ALA A 71 -18.56 -16.74 -1.92
CA ALA A 71 -19.05 -16.97 -0.57
C ALA A 71 -20.56 -17.26 -0.57
N THR A 72 -20.97 -18.28 0.17
CA THR A 72 -22.37 -18.59 0.45
C THR A 72 -22.77 -18.07 1.83
N ASP A 73 -21.81 -18.09 2.76
CA ASP A 73 -21.99 -17.63 4.13
C ASP A 73 -20.83 -16.73 4.55
N VAL A 74 -21.15 -15.78 5.43
CA VAL A 74 -20.19 -14.84 6.00
C VAL A 74 -20.42 -14.79 7.51
N PHE A 75 -19.36 -15.04 8.25
CA PHE A 75 -19.34 -15.10 9.70
C PHE A 75 -18.43 -14.01 10.27
N ASP A 76 -18.72 -13.58 11.49
CA ASP A 76 -17.86 -12.70 12.29
C ASP A 76 -16.65 -13.45 12.85
N ASP A 77 -15.93 -12.78 13.77
CA ASP A 77 -14.72 -13.28 14.40
C ASP A 77 -14.88 -14.73 14.92
N GLY A 78 -13.92 -15.59 14.58
CA GLY A 78 -13.92 -17.00 14.93
C GLY A 78 -14.92 -17.89 14.16
N GLY A 79 -15.71 -17.35 13.22
CA GLY A 79 -16.55 -18.15 12.33
C GLY A 79 -17.83 -18.71 12.97
N VAL A 80 -18.31 -18.08 14.05
CA VAL A 80 -19.41 -18.62 14.87
C VAL A 80 -20.73 -17.90 14.62
N THR A 81 -20.73 -16.57 14.51
CA THR A 81 -21.97 -15.79 14.33
C THR A 81 -22.07 -15.31 12.90
N ARG A 82 -23.26 -15.39 12.31
CA ARG A 82 -23.48 -14.81 10.98
C ARG A 82 -23.43 -13.28 11.07
N LEU A 83 -22.69 -12.66 10.16
CA LEU A 83 -22.59 -11.21 10.09
C LEU A 83 -23.97 -10.58 9.82
N THR A 84 -24.22 -9.39 10.38
CA THR A 84 -25.51 -8.69 10.27
C THR A 84 -25.38 -7.31 9.63
N CYS A 85 -26.51 -6.63 9.45
CA CYS A 85 -26.56 -5.27 8.92
C CYS A 85 -26.02 -4.20 9.88
N ALA A 86 -25.85 -4.52 11.16
CA ALA A 86 -25.37 -3.55 12.13
C ALA A 86 -23.84 -3.49 12.03
N PRO A 87 -23.25 -2.32 11.69
CA PRO A 87 -21.81 -2.17 11.74
C PRO A 87 -21.37 -2.30 13.19
N ASP A 88 -20.56 -3.32 13.45
CA ASP A 88 -19.92 -3.52 14.74
C ASP A 88 -18.43 -3.22 14.56
N PRO A 89 -17.91 -2.12 15.16
CA PRO A 89 -16.50 -1.76 15.06
C PRO A 89 -15.58 -2.75 15.80
N SER A 90 -16.12 -3.69 16.57
CA SER A 90 -15.34 -4.76 17.19
C SER A 90 -15.07 -5.94 16.25
N VAL A 91 -15.74 -5.98 15.09
CA VAL A 91 -15.53 -7.03 14.08
C VAL A 91 -14.35 -6.63 13.19
N GLU A 92 -13.14 -6.91 13.68
CA GLU A 92 -11.88 -6.72 12.93
C GLU A 92 -11.51 -7.93 12.07
N GLN A 93 -12.30 -9.00 12.17
CA GLN A 93 -12.12 -10.24 11.43
C GLN A 93 -13.46 -10.76 10.92
N ILE A 94 -13.47 -11.25 9.67
CA ILE A 94 -14.59 -12.00 9.12
C ILE A 94 -14.12 -13.25 8.39
N THR A 95 -15.00 -14.24 8.34
CA THR A 95 -14.77 -15.50 7.62
C THR A 95 -15.81 -15.66 6.54
N LEU A 96 -15.39 -15.78 5.29
CA LEU A 96 -16.28 -16.11 4.17
C LEU A 96 -16.08 -17.59 3.83
N THR A 97 -17.18 -18.32 3.61
CA THR A 97 -17.12 -19.74 3.27
C THR A 97 -17.93 -20.04 2.01
N TRP A 98 -17.46 -21.01 1.23
CA TRP A 98 -18.21 -21.52 0.08
C TRP A 98 -17.85 -22.97 -0.22
N THR A 99 -18.61 -23.59 -1.10
CA THR A 99 -18.25 -24.85 -1.75
C THR A 99 -18.05 -24.57 -3.23
N ASP A 100 -16.92 -25.00 -3.78
CA ASP A 100 -16.63 -24.84 -5.21
C ASP A 100 -17.54 -25.76 -6.06
N THR A 101 -17.41 -25.64 -7.38
CA THR A 101 -18.17 -26.49 -8.31
C THR A 101 -17.74 -27.96 -8.29
N ALA A 102 -16.55 -28.27 -7.75
CA ALA A 102 -16.04 -29.63 -7.60
C ALA A 102 -16.49 -30.28 -6.27
N GLY A 103 -17.16 -29.54 -5.39
CA GLY A 103 -17.61 -30.00 -4.09
C GLY A 103 -16.60 -29.78 -2.95
N ALA A 104 -15.48 -29.10 -3.18
CA ALA A 104 -14.51 -28.75 -2.16
C ALA A 104 -14.99 -27.54 -1.35
N ALA A 105 -14.95 -27.67 -0.02
CA ALA A 105 -15.25 -26.56 0.88
C ALA A 105 -14.03 -25.64 1.00
N HIS A 106 -14.27 -24.34 0.92
CA HIS A 106 -13.27 -23.31 1.09
C HIS A 106 -13.68 -22.33 2.18
N ASN A 107 -12.69 -21.80 2.88
CA ASN A 107 -12.85 -20.67 3.79
C ASN A 107 -11.79 -19.61 3.52
N VAL A 108 -12.15 -18.35 3.68
CA VAL A 108 -11.18 -17.26 3.67
C VAL A 108 -11.43 -16.38 4.86
N VAL A 109 -10.36 -16.10 5.59
CA VAL A 109 -10.36 -15.23 6.76
C VAL A 109 -9.71 -13.91 6.34
N TYR A 110 -10.44 -12.83 6.54
CA TYR A 110 -9.89 -11.48 6.48
C TYR A 110 -9.75 -10.98 7.91
N SER A 111 -8.55 -10.58 8.31
CA SER A 111 -8.26 -10.07 9.65
C SER A 111 -7.32 -8.88 9.59
N VAL A 112 -7.45 -7.98 10.57
CA VAL A 112 -6.47 -6.91 10.79
C VAL A 112 -5.56 -7.33 11.94
N ILE A 113 -4.24 -7.39 11.68
CA ILE A 113 -3.24 -7.67 12.71
C ILE A 113 -2.27 -6.49 12.75
N GLY A 114 -2.30 -5.73 13.84
CA GLY A 114 -1.53 -4.49 13.95
C GLY A 114 -2.06 -3.44 12.96
N ASP A 115 -1.25 -3.10 11.97
CA ASP A 115 -1.60 -2.19 10.88
C ASP A 115 -1.70 -2.88 9.51
N GLU A 116 -1.79 -4.21 9.49
CA GLU A 116 -1.87 -5.01 8.26
C GLU A 116 -3.24 -5.66 8.09
N LEU A 117 -3.83 -5.50 6.91
CA LEU A 117 -4.96 -6.32 6.46
C LEU A 117 -4.40 -7.61 5.86
N GLN A 118 -4.79 -8.75 6.43
CA GLN A 118 -4.36 -10.07 6.01
C GLN A 118 -5.52 -10.89 5.44
N ARG A 119 -5.21 -11.74 4.47
CA ARG A 119 -6.12 -12.72 3.87
C ARG A 119 -5.52 -14.11 4.01
N ASP A 120 -6.21 -15.01 4.69
CA ASP A 120 -5.85 -16.41 4.82
C ASP A 120 -6.89 -17.30 4.13
N LEU A 121 -6.48 -18.08 3.13
CA LEU A 121 -7.34 -18.97 2.36
C LEU A 121 -7.07 -20.42 2.75
N ASP A 122 -8.11 -21.10 3.21
CA ASP A 122 -8.12 -22.50 3.66
C ASP A 122 -7.07 -22.82 4.74
N SER A 123 -6.57 -21.80 5.45
CA SER A 123 -5.48 -21.93 6.42
C SER A 123 -4.25 -22.66 5.85
N ASN A 124 -3.96 -22.43 4.56
CA ASN A 124 -2.92 -23.14 3.82
C ASN A 124 -1.48 -22.72 4.18
N GLY A 125 -1.28 -21.88 5.20
CA GLY A 125 0.05 -21.48 5.66
C GLY A 125 0.09 -20.04 6.17
N THR A 126 1.06 -19.26 5.68
CA THR A 126 1.22 -17.85 6.04
C THR A 126 0.12 -17.00 5.38
N PRO A 127 -0.65 -16.21 6.15
CA PRO A 127 -1.60 -15.26 5.58
C PRO A 127 -0.92 -14.30 4.61
N LEU A 128 -1.65 -13.93 3.56
CA LEU A 128 -1.20 -12.94 2.59
C LEU A 128 -1.48 -11.54 3.13
N VAL A 129 -0.45 -10.71 3.27
CA VAL A 129 -0.61 -9.28 3.58
C VAL A 129 -1.16 -8.58 2.33
N MET A 130 -2.37 -8.06 2.44
CA MET A 130 -3.12 -7.44 1.35
C MET A 130 -2.91 -5.93 1.31
N ALA A 131 -2.84 -5.31 2.49
CA ALA A 131 -2.57 -3.89 2.65
C ALA A 131 -1.88 -3.62 3.98
N THR A 132 -1.04 -2.58 3.99
CA THR A 132 -0.34 -2.09 5.17
C THR A 132 -0.87 -0.72 5.58
N ARG A 133 -0.51 -0.27 6.80
CA ARG A 133 -0.88 1.05 7.35
C ARG A 133 -2.39 1.25 7.54
N VAL A 134 -3.11 0.19 7.89
CA VAL A 134 -4.52 0.24 8.28
C VAL A 134 -4.67 1.03 9.59
N VAL A 135 -5.64 1.94 9.62
CA VAL A 135 -5.98 2.70 10.83
C VAL A 135 -6.68 1.76 11.82
N ALA A 136 -6.17 1.69 13.06
CA ALA A 136 -6.78 0.87 14.11
C ALA A 136 -8.25 1.23 14.35
N ASN A 137 -9.12 0.23 14.56
CA ASN A 137 -10.56 0.37 14.75
C ASN A 137 -11.32 1.11 13.62
N SER A 138 -10.74 1.20 12.41
CA SER A 138 -11.43 1.80 11.26
C SER A 138 -12.14 0.78 10.38
N ILE A 139 -11.78 -0.50 10.52
CA ILE A 139 -12.37 -1.55 9.71
C ILE A 139 -13.78 -1.86 10.22
N SER A 140 -14.72 -2.04 9.30
CA SER A 140 -16.04 -2.57 9.63
C SER A 140 -16.60 -3.38 8.49
N PHE A 141 -17.30 -4.45 8.86
CA PHE A 141 -17.98 -5.33 7.94
C PHE A 141 -19.47 -5.36 8.25
N THR A 142 -20.30 -5.35 7.21
CA THR A 142 -21.75 -5.55 7.36
C THR A 142 -22.30 -6.45 6.28
N LEU A 143 -23.24 -7.32 6.64
CA LEU A 143 -23.98 -8.16 5.71
C LEU A 143 -25.47 -7.83 5.78
N CYS A 144 -25.99 -7.24 4.70
CA CYS A 144 -27.39 -6.88 4.55
C CYS A 144 -28.07 -7.69 3.46
N GLY A 145 -28.80 -8.73 3.86
CA GLY A 145 -29.37 -9.70 2.94
C GLY A 145 -28.26 -10.43 2.21
N ASN A 146 -27.96 -9.98 1.00
CA ASN A 146 -26.90 -10.53 0.15
C ASN A 146 -25.83 -9.50 -0.20
N THR A 147 -25.89 -8.31 0.38
CA THR A 147 -24.92 -7.23 0.17
C THR A 147 -23.89 -7.26 1.30
N LEU A 148 -22.63 -7.47 0.95
CA LEU A 148 -21.51 -7.40 1.88
C LEU A 148 -20.77 -6.08 1.69
N ARG A 149 -20.55 -5.34 2.77
CA ARG A 149 -19.83 -4.07 2.74
C ARG A 149 -18.61 -4.15 3.64
N LEU A 150 -17.50 -3.63 3.14
CA LEU A 150 -16.24 -3.41 3.83
C LEU A 150 -15.98 -1.91 3.86
N ASN A 151 -15.84 -1.32 5.04
CA ASN A 151 -15.20 -0.03 5.21
C ASN A 151 -13.84 -0.22 5.87
N ILE A 152 -12.84 0.49 5.39
CA ILE A 152 -11.50 0.48 5.97
C ILE A 152 -10.82 1.81 5.69
N ASP A 153 -10.09 2.31 6.68
CA ASP A 153 -9.26 3.49 6.51
C ASP A 153 -7.78 3.11 6.52
N VAL A 154 -7.00 3.72 5.64
CA VAL A 154 -5.54 3.62 5.64
C VAL A 154 -4.88 4.97 5.83
N LEU A 155 -3.74 4.96 6.51
CA LEU A 155 -2.90 6.13 6.69
C LEU A 155 -2.11 6.37 5.40
N GLY A 156 -2.51 7.40 4.67
CA GLY A 156 -1.72 8.00 3.62
C GLY A 156 -0.56 8.82 4.18
N ASP A 157 0.01 9.69 3.35
CA ASP A 157 1.05 10.62 3.80
C ASP A 157 0.51 11.70 4.77
N ARG A 158 1.38 12.39 5.53
CA ARG A 158 1.04 13.57 6.36
C ARG A 158 -0.10 13.36 7.36
N ASN A 159 -0.31 12.11 7.79
CA ASN A 159 -1.41 11.76 8.69
C ASN A 159 -2.79 12.03 8.05
N THR A 160 -2.87 12.01 6.71
CA THR A 160 -4.15 11.96 5.99
C THR A 160 -4.65 10.53 5.96
N THR A 161 -5.96 10.40 5.94
CA THR A 161 -6.64 9.11 5.97
C THR A 161 -7.40 8.94 4.66
N ASP A 162 -7.12 7.86 3.94
CA ASP A 162 -7.89 7.45 2.77
C ASP A 162 -8.84 6.34 3.16
N SER A 163 -10.12 6.55 2.88
CA SER A 163 -11.18 5.59 3.15
C SER A 163 -11.49 4.76 1.91
N LEU A 164 -11.61 3.46 2.08
CA LEU A 164 -12.24 2.56 1.13
C LEU A 164 -13.58 2.11 1.68
N ASP A 165 -14.65 2.48 0.99
CA ASP A 165 -15.99 1.93 1.16
C ASP A 165 -16.31 1.06 -0.04
N LEU A 166 -16.30 -0.26 0.18
CA LEU A 166 -16.55 -1.27 -0.84
C LEU A 166 -17.86 -1.99 -0.55
N ILE A 167 -18.75 -1.98 -1.54
CA ILE A 167 -20.00 -2.73 -1.52
C ILE A 167 -19.94 -3.82 -2.59
N THR A 168 -20.15 -5.06 -2.19
CA THR A 168 -20.19 -6.24 -3.06
C THR A 168 -21.38 -7.14 -2.69
N TYR A 169 -21.54 -8.25 -3.41
CA TYR A 169 -22.61 -9.21 -3.18
C TYR A 169 -22.03 -10.58 -2.83
N VAL A 170 -22.73 -11.26 -1.93
CA VAL A 170 -22.51 -12.68 -1.60
C VAL A 170 -23.20 -13.55 -2.65
N ARG A 171 -22.83 -14.82 -2.81
CA ARG A 171 -23.63 -15.73 -3.64
C ARG A 171 -24.95 -16.02 -2.93
N LYS A 172 -26.06 -15.76 -3.62
CA LYS A 172 -27.39 -16.14 -3.13
C LYS A 172 -27.54 -17.66 -3.21
N LEU A 173 -27.72 -18.32 -2.07
CA LEU A 173 -28.27 -19.68 -2.03
C LEU A 173 -29.76 -19.60 -2.39
N SER A 174 -30.13 -20.14 -3.56
CA SER A 174 -31.51 -20.21 -4.05
C SER A 174 -32.31 -21.27 -3.31
#